data_AF-A0A942ZE07-F1
#
_entry.id   AF-A0A942ZE07-F1
#
_cell.length_a   1.000
_cell.length_b   1.000
_cell.length_c   1.000
_cell.angle_alpha   90.00
_cell.angle_beta   90.00
_cell.angle_gamma   90.00
#
_symmetry.space_group_name_H-M   'P 1'
#
loop_
_entity.id
_entity.type
_entity.pdbx_description
1 polymer ?
#
loop_
_entity_poly.entity_id
_entity_poly.type
_entity_poly.pdbx_seq_one_letter_code
_entity_poly.pdbx_strand_id
1 'polypeptide(L)'
;MKNIYVIFAREIQSFYVSPLYYILGFIYLALTGYFFTIEIYYSRLAVMENTMYNIGFFTILFLSILCMKLIAEERDSGTFELI
;
A
#
# COMPACT_ATOMS: atom_id res chain seq x y z
N MET A 1 -17.62 5.56 -19.81
CA MET A 1 -16.51 5.06 -18.96
C MET A 1 -15.14 5.66 -19.27
N LYS A 2 -14.93 6.39 -20.38
CA LYS A 2 -13.63 6.97 -20.75
C LYS A 2 -13.07 7.94 -19.69
N ASN A 3 -13.94 8.73 -19.04
CA ASN A 3 -13.53 9.69 -18.01
C ASN A 3 -12.92 9.02 -16.77
N ILE A 4 -13.49 7.91 -16.31
CA ILE A 4 -12.97 7.12 -15.17
C ILE A 4 -11.54 6.63 -15.46
N TYR A 5 -11.32 6.14 -16.68
CA TYR A 5 -9.99 5.69 -17.10
C TYR A 5 -8.96 6.83 -17.15
N VAL A 6 -9.36 8.03 -17.54
CA VAL A 6 -8.47 9.20 -17.56
C VAL A 6 -8.08 9.61 -16.13
N ILE A 7 -9.02 9.59 -15.19
CA ILE A 7 -8.76 9.90 -13.77
C ILE A 7 -7.81 8.84 -13.18
N PHE A 8 -8.09 7.56 -13.41
CA PHE A 8 -7.25 6.46 -12.94
C PHE A 8 -5.81 6.54 -13.47
N ALA A 9 -5.62 6.84 -14.76
CA ALA A 9 -4.29 6.98 -15.34
C ALA A 9 -3.51 8.16 -14.72
N ARG A 10 -4.20 9.27 -14.43
CA ARG A 10 -3.61 10.43 -13.75
C ARG A 10 -3.18 10.09 -12.32
N GLU A 11 -4.01 9.37 -11.58
CA GLU A 11 -3.66 8.93 -10.22
C GLU A 11 -2.45 8.01 -10.23
N ILE A 12 -2.42 6.99 -11.09
CA ILE A 12 -1.24 6.11 -11.26
C ILE A 12 0.02 6.92 -11.56
N GLN A 13 -0.06 7.94 -12.42
CA GLN A 13 1.10 8.77 -12.71
C GLN A 13 1.56 9.57 -11.48
N SER A 14 0.62 10.04 -10.64
CA SER A 14 0.93 10.70 -9.37
C SER A 14 1.72 9.78 -8.41
N PHE A 15 1.40 8.48 -8.39
CA PHE A 15 2.15 7.49 -7.61
C PHE A 15 3.63 7.44 -7.98
N TYR A 16 3.97 7.58 -9.27
CA TYR A 16 5.36 7.55 -9.73
C TYR A 16 6.11 8.85 -9.48
N VAL A 17 5.40 9.99 -9.40
CA VAL A 17 6.01 11.31 -9.19
C VAL A 17 6.26 11.58 -7.71
N SER A 18 5.39 11.12 -6.82
CA SER A 18 5.52 11.41 -5.38
C SER A 18 6.53 10.46 -4.70
N PRO A 19 7.63 10.99 -4.11
CA PRO A 19 8.66 10.20 -3.42
C PRO A 19 8.12 9.37 -2.26
N LEU A 20 7.00 9.80 -1.69
CA LEU A 20 6.36 9.20 -0.53
C LEU A 20 5.95 7.75 -0.79
N TYR A 21 5.44 7.43 -2.00
CA TYR A 21 4.99 6.07 -2.31
C TYR A 21 6.14 5.08 -2.40
N TYR A 22 7.33 5.53 -2.81
CA TYR A 22 8.54 4.69 -2.76
C TYR A 22 8.98 4.41 -1.33
N ILE A 23 8.90 5.41 -0.44
CA ILE A 23 9.19 5.24 0.98
C ILE A 23 8.19 4.25 1.62
N LEU A 24 6.90 4.40 1.34
CA LEU A 24 5.87 3.48 1.82
C LEU A 24 6.10 2.06 1.30
N GLY A 25 6.44 1.91 0.02
CA GLY A 25 6.78 0.60 -0.57
C GLY A 25 8.00 -0.03 0.08
N PHE A 26 9.04 0.76 0.36
CA PHE A 26 10.21 0.30 1.09
C PHE A 26 9.87 -0.19 2.50
N ILE A 27 9.07 0.59 3.25
CA ILE A 27 8.61 0.22 4.60
C ILE A 27 7.81 -1.08 4.56
N TYR A 28 6.91 -1.22 3.58
CA TYR A 28 6.12 -2.43 3.39
C TYR A 28 7.01 -3.66 3.13
N LEU A 29 7.98 -3.55 2.23
CA LEU A 29 8.93 -4.63 1.93
C LEU A 29 9.80 -4.98 3.15
N ALA A 30 10.27 -3.98 3.89
CA ALA A 30 11.07 -4.19 5.10
C ALA A 30 10.26 -4.92 6.18
N LEU A 31 9.01 -4.54 6.40
CA LEU A 31 8.13 -5.17 7.40
C LEU A 31 7.74 -6.59 7.01
N THR A 32 7.36 -6.82 5.75
CA THR A 32 7.02 -8.16 5.27
C THR A 32 8.22 -9.11 5.30
N GLY A 33 9.41 -8.63 4.93
CA GLY A 33 10.66 -9.38 5.06
C GLY A 33 11.05 -9.66 6.51
N TYR A 34 10.77 -8.72 7.42
CA TYR A 34 10.96 -8.93 8.86
C TYR A 34 10.03 -10.01 9.41
N PHE A 35 8.72 -9.95 9.10
CA PHE A 35 7.76 -10.98 9.48
C PHE A 35 8.13 -12.35 8.92
N PHE A 36 8.63 -12.42 7.69
CA PHE A 36 9.12 -13.68 7.12
C PHE A 36 10.31 -14.25 7.90
N THR A 37 11.30 -13.42 8.22
CA THR A 37 12.53 -13.87 8.89
C THR A 37 12.26 -14.33 10.32
N ILE A 38 11.45 -13.58 11.07
CA ILE A 38 11.15 -13.88 12.47
C ILE A 38 10.34 -15.18 12.60
N GLU A 39 9.34 -15.37 11.74
CA GLU A 39 8.50 -16.57 11.76
C GLU A 39 9.30 -17.84 11.48
N ILE A 40 10.21 -17.81 10.50
CA ILE A 40 11.09 -18.94 10.19
C ILE A 40 12.06 -19.20 11.34
N TYR A 41 12.64 -18.14 11.91
CA TYR A 41 13.61 -18.26 12.99
C TYR A 41 13.01 -18.91 14.25
N TYR A 42 11.79 -18.52 14.64
CA TYR A 42 11.12 -19.07 15.81
C TYR A 42 10.47 -20.44 15.55
N SER A 43 9.78 -20.60 14.43
CA SER A 43 9.04 -21.84 14.14
C SER A 43 9.96 -23.02 13.85
N ARG A 44 11.21 -22.76 13.40
CA ARG A 44 12.18 -23.77 12.94
C ARG A 44 11.63 -24.74 11.88
N LEU A 45 10.55 -24.33 11.23
CA LEU A 45 9.78 -25.09 10.24
C LEU A 45 9.65 -24.21 9.01
N ALA A 46 9.79 -24.81 7.82
CA ALA A 46 9.60 -24.12 6.54
C ALA A 46 8.11 -24.06 6.18
N VAL A 47 7.27 -23.58 7.10
CA VAL A 47 5.82 -23.42 6.90
C VAL A 47 5.52 -21.93 6.76
N MET A 48 4.77 -21.56 5.72
CA MET A 48 4.47 -20.15 5.40
C MET A 48 3.06 -19.72 5.83
N GLU A 49 2.26 -20.60 6.44
CA GLU A 49 0.86 -20.30 6.79
C GLU A 49 0.74 -19.06 7.68
N ASN A 50 1.47 -19.04 8.81
CA ASN A 50 1.43 -17.92 9.75
C ASN A 50 2.02 -16.63 9.12
N THR A 51 3.09 -16.76 8.34
CA THR A 51 3.69 -15.64 7.62
C THR A 51 2.71 -15.02 6.61
N MET A 52 2.01 -15.84 5.83
CA MET A 52 1.02 -15.35 4.86
C MET A 52 -0.17 -14.69 5.55
N TYR A 53 -0.62 -15.21 6.69
CA TYR A 53 -1.68 -14.58 7.48
C TYR A 53 -1.25 -13.19 7.98
N ASN A 54 -0.05 -13.09 8.57
CA ASN A 54 0.50 -11.83 9.06
C ASN A 54 0.72 -10.81 7.95
N ILE A 55 1.26 -11.23 6.80
CA ILE A 55 1.42 -10.36 5.62
C ILE A 55 0.06 -9.92 5.08
N GLY A 56 -0.93 -10.81 5.03
CA GLY A 56 -2.28 -10.49 4.59
C GLY A 56 -2.94 -9.44 5.47
N PHE A 57 -2.91 -9.64 6.79
CA PHE A 57 -3.40 -8.65 7.77
C PHE A 57 -2.71 -7.29 7.61
N PHE A 58 -1.38 -7.29 7.51
CA PHE A 58 -0.62 -6.06 7.33
C PHE A 58 -0.92 -5.35 6.00
N THR A 59 -1.17 -6.11 4.94
CA THR A 59 -1.52 -5.56 3.62
C THR A 59 -2.86 -4.84 3.63
N ILE A 60 -3.85 -5.34 4.38
CA ILE A 60 -5.15 -4.66 4.53
C ILE A 60 -4.97 -3.30 5.21
N LEU A 61 -4.13 -3.23 6.25
CA LEU A 61 -3.80 -1.97 6.93
C LEU A 61 -3.05 -1.02 6.00
N PHE A 62 -2.07 -1.52 5.27
CA PHE A 62 -1.29 -0.73 4.32
C PHE A 62 -2.16 -0.15 3.20
N LEU A 63 -3.08 -0.94 2.65
CA LEU A 63 -4.05 -0.47 1.64
C LEU A 63 -4.99 0.59 2.22
N SER A 64 -5.45 0.42 3.46
CA SER A 64 -6.31 1.42 4.12
C SER A 64 -5.62 2.77 4.23
N ILE A 65 -4.33 2.78 4.59
CA ILE A 65 -3.50 3.99 4.67
C ILE A 65 -3.37 4.65 3.29
N LEU A 66 -3.09 3.86 2.24
CA LEU A 66 -2.97 4.37 0.87
C LEU A 66 -4.28 4.98 0.36
N CYS A 67 -5.41 4.31 0.60
CA CYS A 67 -6.73 4.82 0.21
C CYS A 67 -7.08 6.12 0.94
N MET A 68 -6.87 6.20 2.26
CA MET A 68 -7.11 7.43 3.01
C MET A 68 -6.22 8.58 2.53
N LYS A 69 -4.97 8.28 2.16
CA LYS A 69 -4.06 9.28 1.59
C LYS A 69 -4.59 9.84 0.28
N LEU A 70 -5.02 8.98 -0.65
CA LEU A 70 -5.61 9.42 -1.93
C LEU A 70 -6.81 10.34 -1.70
N ILE A 71 -7.73 9.95 -0.81
CA ILE A 71 -8.92 10.75 -0.48
C ILE A 71 -8.53 12.08 0.17
N ALA A 72 -7.56 12.08 1.06
CA ALA A 72 -7.08 13.29 1.71
C ALA A 72 -6.42 14.26 0.73
N GLU A 73 -5.64 13.75 -0.23
CA GLU A 73 -5.02 14.56 -1.28
C GLU A 73 -6.07 15.25 -2.15
N GLU A 74 -7.13 14.56 -2.55
CA GLU A 74 -8.21 15.17 -3.34
C GLU A 74 -9.03 16.21 -2.56
N ARG A 75 -9.17 16.00 -1.24
CA ARG A 75 -9.85 16.95 -0.35
C ARG A 75 -9.02 18.22 -0.15
N ASP A 76 -7.71 18.09 0.01
CA ASP A 76 -6.80 19.22 0.23
C ASP A 76 -6.61 20.06 -1.05
N SER A 77 -6.59 19.41 -2.23
CA SER A 77 -6.52 20.10 -3.52
C SER A 77 -7.84 20.78 -3.95
N GLY A 78 -8.92 20.64 -3.17
CA GLY A 78 -10.24 21.19 -3.49
C GLY A 78 -10.89 20.60 -4.75
N THR A 79 -10.31 19.56 -5.34
CA THR A 79 -10.84 18.90 -6.54
C THR A 79 -11.96 17.93 -6.24
N PHE A 80 -12.22 17.64 -4.96
CA PHE A 80 -13.32 16.79 -4.52
C PHE A 80 -14.71 17.29 -4.98
N GLU A 81 -14.84 18.61 -5.19
CA GLU A 81 -16.09 19.24 -5.66
C GLU A 81 -16.20 19.32 -7.20
N LEU A 82 -15.12 19.00 -7.92
CA LEU A 82 -15.01 19.09 -9.38
C LEU A 82 -15.25 17.74 -10.10
N ILE A 83 -15.55 16.69 -9.33
CA ILE A 83 -15.93 15.35 -9.78
C ILE A 83 -17.45 15.26 -9.80
#